data_AF-A0A1J5P3J0-F1
#
_entry.id   AF-A0A1J5P3J0-F1
#
_cell.length_a   1.000
_cell.length_b   1.000
_cell.length_c   1.000
_cell.angle_alpha   90.00
_cell.angle_beta   90.00
_cell.angle_gamma   90.00
#
_symmetry.space_group_name_H-M   'P 1'
#
loop_
_entity.id
_entity.type
_entity.pdbx_description
1 polymer ?
#
loop_
_entity_poly.entity_id
_entity_poly.type
_entity_poly.pdbx_seq_one_letter_code
_entity_poly.pdbx_strand_id
1 'polypeptide(L)'
;MQARFETPDAELREQIEDRLWSIHDENTEFVTRAMEAGTALTRIFEGAVASGALSIEDMFDADYVEIQGTNPVQHRTRILDWADRALPPFQEAFLARDPRMVFCMMIDRNGYLPVHNKIYSHPQRPGDVAWNTANSRNRRIFNDPAGLAAGRNQRSYLIQSYARDMGNGKTVMMREIDVPIRVNGRHWGGFRTAYKL
;
A
#
# COMPACT_ATOMS: atom_id res chain seq x y z
N MET A 1 35.50 -11.83 -11.10
CA MET A 1 35.06 -10.47 -10.70
C MET A 1 34.57 -10.55 -9.27
N GLN A 2 35.26 -9.94 -8.31
CA GLN A 2 34.82 -9.90 -6.90
C GLN A 2 34.28 -8.48 -6.63
N ALA A 3 33.04 -8.37 -6.16
CA ALA A 3 32.52 -7.10 -5.68
C ALA A 3 33.20 -6.74 -4.34
N ARG A 4 33.67 -5.51 -4.20
CA ARG A 4 34.25 -4.96 -2.97
C ARG A 4 33.37 -3.82 -2.49
N PHE A 5 33.06 -3.79 -1.19
CA PHE A 5 32.43 -2.65 -0.57
C PHE A 5 33.49 -1.62 -0.22
N GLU A 6 33.36 -0.41 -0.76
CA GLU A 6 34.23 0.71 -0.44
C GLU A 6 33.53 1.64 0.54
N THR A 7 34.27 2.12 1.54
CA THR A 7 33.74 3.09 2.49
C THR A 7 33.63 4.44 1.79
N PRO A 8 32.48 5.14 1.86
CA PRO A 8 32.35 6.46 1.27
C PRO A 8 33.31 7.45 1.95
N ASP A 9 33.99 8.25 1.15
CA ASP A 9 34.76 9.40 1.63
C ASP A 9 33.83 10.52 2.13
N ALA A 10 34.42 11.60 2.65
CA ALA A 10 33.64 12.70 3.22
C ALA A 10 32.79 13.42 2.16
N GLU A 11 33.34 13.65 0.97
CA GLU A 11 32.64 14.32 -0.13
C GLU A 11 31.43 13.51 -0.61
N LEU A 12 31.59 12.20 -0.80
CA LEU A 12 30.49 11.33 -1.21
C LEU A 12 29.41 11.26 -0.12
N ARG A 13 29.77 11.29 1.16
CA ARG A 13 28.77 11.33 2.26
C ARG A 13 27.96 12.61 2.22
N GLU A 14 28.62 13.77 2.07
CA GLU A 14 27.95 15.06 1.98
C GLU A 14 26.97 15.09 0.79
N GLN A 15 27.40 14.61 -0.39
CA GLN A 15 26.53 14.51 -1.57
C GLN A 15 25.32 13.57 -1.34
N ILE A 16 25.53 12.45 -0.64
CA ILE A 16 24.43 11.54 -0.28
C ILE A 16 23.46 12.22 0.69
N GLU A 17 23.97 12.89 1.72
CA GLU A 17 23.17 13.59 2.72
C GLU A 17 22.35 14.72 2.09
N ASP A 18 22.95 15.55 1.24
CA ASP A 18 22.27 16.59 0.48
C ASP A 18 21.15 16.00 -0.39
N ARG A 19 21.43 14.87 -1.06
CA ARG A 19 20.42 14.22 -1.89
C ARG A 19 19.27 13.66 -1.05
N LEU A 20 19.56 13.08 0.12
CA LEU A 20 18.54 12.59 1.05
C LEU A 20 17.68 13.74 1.57
N TRP A 21 18.29 14.88 1.89
CA TRP A 21 17.57 16.09 2.31
C TRP A 21 16.67 16.65 1.21
N SER A 22 17.16 16.76 -0.02
CA SER A 22 16.34 17.19 -1.17
C SER A 22 15.15 16.26 -1.39
N ILE A 23 15.35 14.93 -1.34
CA ILE A 23 14.24 13.97 -1.44
C ILE A 23 13.26 14.13 -0.28
N HIS A 24 13.74 14.35 0.93
CA HIS A 24 12.87 14.56 2.08
C HIS A 24 12.02 15.82 1.90
N ASP A 25 12.67 16.96 1.63
CA ASP A 25 12.04 18.27 1.49
C ASP A 25 10.96 18.27 0.39
N GLU A 26 11.30 17.74 -0.80
CA GLU A 26 10.39 17.61 -1.95
C GLU A 26 9.13 16.78 -1.65
N ASN A 27 9.17 15.91 -0.64
CA ASN A 27 8.06 15.01 -0.31
C ASN A 27 7.39 15.31 1.04
N THR A 28 7.80 16.37 1.74
CA THR A 28 7.29 16.73 3.08
C THR A 28 5.77 16.82 3.12
N GLU A 29 5.16 17.46 2.11
CA GLU A 29 3.69 17.59 1.99
C GLU A 29 3.01 16.21 1.95
N PHE A 30 3.52 15.33 1.10
CA PHE A 30 2.95 14.00 0.87
C PHE A 30 3.15 13.07 2.07
N VAL A 31 4.34 13.12 2.70
CA VAL A 31 4.64 12.37 3.92
C VAL A 31 3.73 12.80 5.06
N THR A 32 3.58 14.11 5.29
CA THR A 32 2.73 14.65 6.35
C THR A 32 1.29 14.16 6.18
N ARG A 33 0.75 14.26 4.96
CA ARG A 33 -0.61 13.81 4.66
C ARG A 33 -0.77 12.29 4.84
N ALA A 34 0.21 11.50 4.43
CA ALA A 34 0.19 10.05 4.62
C ALA A 34 0.21 9.68 6.12
N MET A 35 1.02 10.36 6.93
CA MET A 35 1.09 10.13 8.38
C MET A 35 -0.21 10.51 9.11
N GLU A 36 -0.87 11.59 8.69
CA GLU A 36 -2.21 11.94 9.17
C GLU A 36 -3.23 10.83 8.85
N ALA A 37 -3.16 10.28 7.63
CA ALA A 37 -4.01 9.15 7.25
C ALA A 37 -3.72 7.91 8.08
N GLY A 38 -2.45 7.59 8.32
CA GLY A 38 -2.04 6.47 9.17
C GLY A 38 -2.61 6.58 10.58
N THR A 39 -2.62 7.80 11.15
CA THR A 39 -3.24 8.07 12.46
C THR A 39 -4.76 7.85 12.42
N ALA A 40 -5.45 8.36 11.41
CA ALA A 40 -6.90 8.20 11.27
C ALA A 40 -7.30 6.73 11.06
N LEU A 41 -6.59 6.01 10.18
CA LEU A 41 -6.83 4.60 9.88
C LEU A 41 -6.53 3.71 11.08
N THR A 42 -5.46 3.98 11.83
CA THR A 42 -5.18 3.29 13.10
C THR A 42 -6.38 3.40 14.05
N ARG A 43 -6.95 4.60 14.23
CA ARG A 43 -8.14 4.79 15.07
C ARG A 43 -9.37 4.04 14.54
N ILE A 44 -9.55 3.96 13.23
CA ILE A 44 -10.66 3.20 12.61
C ILE A 44 -10.51 1.70 12.94
N PHE A 45 -9.30 1.15 12.80
CA PHE A 45 -9.03 -0.26 13.09
C PHE A 45 -9.15 -0.56 14.59
N GLU A 46 -8.53 0.25 15.44
CA GLU A 46 -8.63 0.09 16.90
C GLU A 46 -10.06 0.24 17.40
N GLY A 47 -10.83 1.19 16.84
CA GLY A 47 -12.25 1.35 17.14
C GLY A 47 -13.10 0.14 16.74
N ALA A 48 -12.79 -0.51 15.62
CA ALA A 48 -13.47 -1.72 15.19
C ALA A 48 -13.22 -2.90 16.15
N VAL A 49 -11.99 -3.03 16.65
CA VAL A 49 -11.66 -4.05 17.67
C VAL A 49 -12.32 -3.72 19.00
N ALA A 50 -12.21 -2.48 19.47
CA ALA A 50 -12.76 -2.06 20.75
C ALA A 50 -14.30 -2.18 20.83
N SER A 51 -14.99 -1.99 19.71
CA SER A 51 -16.45 -2.14 19.62
C SER A 51 -16.93 -3.57 19.40
N GLY A 52 -16.02 -4.53 19.13
CA GLY A 52 -16.38 -5.90 18.76
C GLY A 52 -16.90 -6.05 17.32
N ALA A 53 -16.78 -5.01 16.48
CA ALA A 53 -17.17 -5.06 15.07
C ALA A 53 -16.24 -5.96 14.23
N LEU A 54 -15.02 -6.20 14.71
CA LEU A 54 -14.03 -7.09 14.12
C LEU A 54 -13.14 -7.65 15.24
N SER A 55 -12.95 -8.96 15.32
CA SER A 55 -12.02 -9.55 16.29
C SER A 55 -10.57 -9.27 15.89
N ILE A 56 -9.65 -9.28 16.87
CA ILE A 56 -8.23 -9.11 16.57
C ILE A 56 -7.68 -10.32 15.79
N GLU A 57 -8.26 -11.50 15.98
CA GLU A 57 -7.93 -12.71 15.24
C GLU A 57 -8.32 -12.57 13.76
N ASP A 58 -9.55 -12.14 13.47
CA ASP A 58 -10.04 -11.95 12.10
C ASP A 58 -9.29 -10.83 11.38
N MET A 59 -8.88 -9.78 12.11
CA MET A 59 -8.10 -8.67 11.56
C MET A 59 -6.71 -9.12 11.10
N PHE A 60 -6.09 -10.05 11.83
CA PHE A 60 -4.72 -10.53 11.56
C PHE A 60 -4.69 -11.87 10.81
N ASP A 61 -5.86 -12.36 10.40
CA ASP A 61 -6.05 -13.54 9.58
C ASP A 61 -5.19 -13.48 8.31
N ALA A 62 -4.34 -14.49 8.14
CA ALA A 62 -3.46 -14.65 6.99
C ALA A 62 -3.79 -15.93 6.19
N ASP A 63 -4.97 -16.50 6.43
CA ASP A 63 -5.50 -17.60 5.64
C ASP A 63 -6.14 -17.05 4.37
N TYR A 64 -5.31 -16.77 3.37
CA TYR A 64 -5.73 -16.20 2.09
C TYR A 64 -6.45 -17.25 1.24
N VAL A 65 -7.77 -17.33 1.36
CA VAL A 65 -8.59 -18.28 0.60
C VAL A 65 -8.83 -17.75 -0.81
N GLU A 66 -8.41 -18.47 -1.83
CA GLU A 66 -8.63 -18.10 -3.23
C GLU A 66 -10.12 -17.96 -3.58
N ILE A 67 -10.46 -16.90 -4.29
CA ILE A 67 -11.77 -16.69 -4.89
C ILE A 67 -11.76 -17.38 -6.27
N GLN A 68 -12.50 -18.47 -6.38
CA GLN A 68 -12.57 -19.28 -7.59
C GLN A 68 -13.04 -18.48 -8.80
N GLY A 69 -12.46 -18.79 -9.97
CA GLY A 69 -12.79 -18.15 -11.25
C GLY A 69 -12.18 -16.77 -11.46
N THR A 70 -11.27 -16.32 -10.59
CA THR A 70 -10.56 -15.04 -10.74
C THR A 70 -9.19 -15.21 -11.40
N ASN A 71 -8.84 -14.29 -12.30
CA ASN A 71 -7.55 -14.22 -12.97
C ASN A 71 -7.20 -12.77 -13.35
N PRO A 72 -6.26 -12.08 -12.67
CA PRO A 72 -5.40 -12.61 -11.60
C PRO A 72 -6.16 -13.06 -10.35
N VAL A 73 -5.59 -14.01 -9.61
CA VAL A 73 -6.22 -14.60 -8.42
C VAL A 73 -6.52 -13.54 -7.36
N GLN A 74 -7.77 -13.48 -6.94
CA GLN A 74 -8.22 -12.73 -5.77
C GLN A 74 -8.39 -13.68 -4.59
N HIS A 75 -8.26 -13.16 -3.37
CA HIS A 75 -8.33 -13.90 -2.13
C HIS A 75 -9.29 -13.23 -1.14
N ARG A 76 -9.87 -14.02 -0.27
CA ARG A 76 -10.67 -13.59 0.86
C ARG A 76 -9.97 -13.98 2.16
N THR A 77 -10.05 -13.09 3.14
CA THR A 77 -9.69 -13.31 4.55
C THR A 77 -10.84 -12.85 5.43
N ARG A 78 -10.79 -13.17 6.73
CA ARG A 78 -11.87 -12.87 7.68
C ARG A 78 -12.15 -11.37 7.87
N ILE A 79 -11.17 -10.49 7.65
CA ILE A 79 -11.34 -9.04 7.69
C ILE A 79 -12.19 -8.47 6.53
N LEU A 80 -12.33 -9.20 5.42
CA LEU A 80 -12.76 -8.62 4.14
C LEU A 80 -14.13 -7.91 4.23
N ASP A 81 -15.13 -8.53 4.85
CA ASP A 81 -16.48 -7.95 4.91
C ASP A 81 -16.50 -6.63 5.69
N TRP A 82 -15.73 -6.53 6.77
CA TRP A 82 -15.58 -5.29 7.51
C TRP A 82 -14.83 -4.25 6.67
N ALA A 83 -13.73 -4.64 6.03
CA ALA A 83 -12.90 -3.75 5.21
C ALA A 83 -13.70 -3.16 4.04
N ASP A 84 -14.53 -3.95 3.36
CA ASP A 84 -15.38 -3.54 2.24
C ASP A 84 -16.37 -2.42 2.64
N ARG A 85 -16.73 -2.31 3.92
CA ARG A 85 -17.57 -1.23 4.44
C ARG A 85 -16.76 -0.05 4.98
N ALA A 86 -15.69 -0.33 5.73
CA ALA A 86 -14.96 0.66 6.50
C ALA A 86 -13.97 1.48 5.66
N LEU A 87 -13.28 0.87 4.69
CA LEU A 87 -12.18 1.51 3.96
C LEU A 87 -12.62 2.44 2.82
N PRO A 88 -13.62 2.11 1.98
CA PRO A 88 -13.94 2.95 0.82
C PRO A 88 -14.25 4.41 1.15
N PRO A 89 -15.08 4.75 2.17
CA PRO A 89 -15.36 6.15 2.48
C PRO A 89 -14.09 6.97 2.75
N PHE A 90 -13.13 6.39 3.47
CA PHE A 90 -11.86 7.04 3.75
C PHE A 90 -10.97 7.14 2.50
N GLN A 91 -10.74 6.01 1.82
CA GLN A 91 -9.83 5.94 0.67
C GLN A 91 -10.31 6.84 -0.49
N GLU A 92 -11.61 6.87 -0.78
CA GLU A 92 -12.16 7.72 -1.85
C GLU A 92 -12.06 9.21 -1.49
N ALA A 93 -12.44 9.57 -0.25
CA ALA A 93 -12.35 10.96 0.20
C ALA A 93 -10.90 11.43 0.26
N PHE A 94 -9.95 10.55 0.60
CA PHE A 94 -8.54 10.86 0.67
C PHE A 94 -7.90 11.02 -0.73
N LEU A 95 -8.23 10.13 -1.67
CA LEU A 95 -7.79 10.23 -3.06
C LEU A 95 -8.23 11.55 -3.70
N ALA A 96 -9.46 12.00 -3.42
CA ALA A 96 -10.00 13.24 -3.97
C ALA A 96 -9.30 14.52 -3.48
N ARG A 97 -8.45 14.45 -2.44
CA ARG A 97 -7.75 15.63 -1.88
C ARG A 97 -6.62 16.13 -2.77
N ASP A 98 -6.07 15.29 -3.64
CA ASP A 98 -4.91 15.64 -4.43
C ASP A 98 -4.98 15.01 -5.83
N PRO A 99 -5.18 15.79 -6.90
CA PRO A 99 -5.26 15.27 -8.27
C PRO A 99 -3.95 14.64 -8.76
N ARG A 100 -2.82 14.87 -8.08
CA ARG A 100 -1.53 14.22 -8.38
C ARG A 100 -1.50 12.76 -7.89
N MET A 101 -2.36 12.41 -6.93
CA MET A 101 -2.43 11.06 -6.38
C MET A 101 -3.16 10.14 -7.35
N VAL A 102 -2.50 9.05 -7.72
CA VAL A 102 -3.04 8.03 -8.61
C VAL A 102 -3.89 7.05 -7.83
N PHE A 103 -3.48 6.69 -6.61
CA PHE A 103 -4.26 5.86 -5.71
C PHE A 103 -3.85 6.03 -4.24
N CYS A 104 -4.74 5.59 -3.35
CA CYS A 104 -4.38 5.27 -1.98
C CYS A 104 -5.14 4.03 -1.48
N MET A 105 -4.46 3.16 -0.74
CA MET A 105 -5.07 1.92 -0.28
C MET A 105 -4.30 1.27 0.88
N MET A 106 -4.96 0.32 1.54
CA MET A 106 -4.39 -0.49 2.61
C MET A 106 -3.82 -1.81 2.07
N ILE A 107 -2.66 -2.23 2.60
CA ILE A 107 -2.17 -3.61 2.48
C ILE A 107 -1.76 -4.17 3.83
N ASP A 108 -1.85 -5.48 3.98
CA ASP A 108 -1.27 -6.17 5.13
C ASP A 108 0.24 -6.43 4.97
N ARG A 109 0.86 -6.95 6.02
CA ARG A 109 2.30 -7.31 6.09
C ARG A 109 2.80 -8.33 5.05
N ASN A 110 1.90 -9.01 4.35
CA ASN A 110 2.20 -9.98 3.30
C ASN A 110 1.84 -9.44 1.89
N GLY A 111 1.43 -8.18 1.80
CA GLY A 111 1.06 -7.53 0.54
C GLY A 111 -0.39 -7.79 0.11
N TYR A 112 -1.23 -8.37 0.97
CA TYR A 112 -2.64 -8.54 0.66
C TYR A 112 -3.37 -7.20 0.72
N LEU A 113 -4.05 -6.87 -0.37
CA LEU A 113 -4.82 -5.66 -0.55
C LEU A 113 -6.32 -6.02 -0.47
N PRO A 114 -7.02 -5.84 0.67
CA PRO A 114 -8.42 -6.21 0.76
C PRO A 114 -9.31 -5.34 -0.13
N VAL A 115 -9.14 -4.02 -0.06
CA VAL A 115 -10.00 -3.03 -0.74
C VAL A 115 -9.17 -1.92 -1.37
N HIS A 116 -9.33 -1.72 -2.69
CA HIS A 116 -8.69 -0.64 -3.42
C HIS A 116 -9.68 0.50 -3.69
N ASN A 117 -9.19 1.69 -4.08
CA ASN A 117 -10.05 2.72 -4.67
C ASN A 117 -10.99 2.18 -5.75
N LYS A 118 -12.18 2.76 -5.87
CA LYS A 118 -13.27 2.29 -6.76
C LYS A 118 -12.83 2.10 -8.21
N ILE A 119 -12.02 3.03 -8.72
CA ILE A 119 -11.48 2.99 -10.09
C ILE A 119 -10.58 1.78 -10.39
N TYR A 120 -10.14 1.05 -9.35
CA TYR A 120 -9.32 -0.17 -9.45
C TYR A 120 -9.97 -1.38 -8.77
N SER A 121 -11.26 -1.29 -8.44
CA SER A 121 -12.04 -2.34 -7.76
C SER A 121 -13.21 -2.82 -8.62
N HIS A 122 -13.06 -2.78 -9.94
CA HIS A 122 -14.10 -3.25 -10.85
C HIS A 122 -14.22 -4.79 -10.80
N PRO A 123 -15.40 -5.36 -11.10
CA PRO A 123 -15.59 -6.81 -11.19
C PRO A 123 -14.74 -7.43 -12.30
N GLN A 124 -14.12 -8.59 -12.06
CA GLN A 124 -13.34 -9.26 -13.09
C GLN A 124 -14.15 -9.62 -14.33
N ARG A 125 -13.54 -9.44 -15.50
CA ARG A 125 -14.04 -9.91 -16.80
C ARG A 125 -13.47 -11.30 -17.09
N PRO A 126 -14.31 -12.33 -17.30
CA PRO A 126 -13.83 -13.66 -17.64
C PRO A 126 -12.94 -13.64 -18.89
N GLY A 127 -11.74 -14.22 -18.80
CA GLY A 127 -10.79 -14.32 -19.91
C GLY A 127 -9.98 -13.07 -20.24
N ASP A 128 -10.29 -11.90 -19.66
CA ASP A 128 -9.60 -10.63 -19.97
C ASP A 128 -8.59 -10.25 -18.86
N VAL A 129 -7.47 -10.98 -18.82
CA VAL A 129 -6.41 -10.80 -17.82
C VAL A 129 -5.82 -9.39 -17.85
N ALA A 130 -5.71 -8.79 -19.03
CA ALA A 130 -5.19 -7.44 -19.19
C ALA A 130 -6.08 -6.40 -18.51
N TRP A 131 -7.39 -6.46 -18.79
CA TRP A 131 -8.36 -5.59 -18.13
C TRP A 131 -8.39 -5.86 -16.62
N ASN A 132 -8.37 -7.12 -16.18
CA ASN A 132 -8.41 -7.48 -14.76
C ASN A 132 -7.18 -6.96 -14.02
N THR A 133 -6.00 -7.03 -14.65
CA THR A 133 -4.73 -6.54 -14.09
C THR A 133 -4.76 -5.03 -13.83
N ALA A 134 -5.36 -4.26 -14.75
CA ALA A 134 -5.48 -2.82 -14.63
C ALA A 134 -6.62 -2.37 -13.71
N ASN A 135 -7.77 -3.06 -13.71
CA ASN A 135 -9.04 -2.55 -13.18
C ASN A 135 -9.61 -3.33 -11.98
N SER A 136 -9.11 -4.54 -11.71
CA SER A 136 -9.55 -5.42 -10.60
C SER A 136 -8.37 -5.74 -9.69
N ARG A 137 -7.86 -4.70 -9.03
CA ARG A 137 -6.65 -4.77 -8.20
C ARG A 137 -6.95 -5.09 -6.74
N ASN A 138 -8.19 -4.95 -6.29
CA ASN A 138 -8.60 -5.33 -4.95
C ASN A 138 -8.54 -6.85 -4.73
N ARG A 139 -8.49 -7.25 -3.47
CA ARG A 139 -8.44 -8.64 -2.99
C ARG A 139 -7.25 -9.43 -3.51
N ARG A 140 -6.17 -8.78 -3.94
CA ARG A 140 -4.98 -9.44 -4.51
C ARG A 140 -3.80 -9.34 -3.56
N ILE A 141 -2.81 -10.21 -3.77
CA ILE A 141 -1.53 -10.15 -3.08
C ILE A 141 -0.52 -9.50 -4.03
N PHE A 142 0.09 -8.40 -3.58
CA PHE A 142 1.19 -7.71 -4.25
C PHE A 142 2.47 -7.97 -3.46
N ASN A 143 3.11 -9.10 -3.74
CA ASN A 143 4.32 -9.56 -3.07
C ASN A 143 5.61 -9.26 -3.86
N ASP A 144 5.55 -8.32 -4.80
CA ASP A 144 6.74 -7.74 -5.41
C ASP A 144 7.53 -6.92 -4.36
N PRO A 145 8.81 -6.59 -4.63
CA PRO A 145 9.64 -5.88 -3.65
C PRO A 145 9.04 -4.58 -3.11
N ALA A 146 8.33 -3.79 -3.94
CA ALA A 146 7.74 -2.53 -3.50
C ALA A 146 6.51 -2.79 -2.61
N GLY A 147 5.64 -3.73 -3.00
CA GLY A 147 4.49 -4.14 -2.19
C GLY A 147 4.89 -4.71 -0.82
N LEU A 148 5.92 -5.54 -0.76
CA LEU A 148 6.42 -6.09 0.51
C LEU A 148 7.11 -5.02 1.36
N ALA A 149 7.88 -4.10 0.76
CA ALA A 149 8.51 -3.01 1.50
C ALA A 149 7.46 -2.10 2.16
N ALA A 150 6.39 -1.75 1.43
CA ALA A 150 5.27 -0.98 1.93
C ALA A 150 4.56 -1.70 3.09
N GLY A 151 4.22 -2.98 2.91
CA GLY A 151 3.47 -3.75 3.91
C GLY A 151 4.28 -4.10 5.16
N ARG A 152 5.60 -4.20 5.03
CA ARG A 152 6.52 -4.55 6.14
C ARG A 152 7.21 -3.34 6.76
N ASN A 153 6.98 -2.14 6.25
CA ASN A 153 7.55 -0.92 6.82
C ASN A 153 7.11 -0.77 8.28
N GLN A 154 8.07 -0.65 9.19
CA GLN A 154 7.80 -0.37 10.61
C GLN A 154 8.33 1.00 11.07
N ARG A 155 8.99 1.74 10.17
CA ARG A 155 9.45 3.12 10.40
C ARG A 155 8.29 4.09 10.20
N SER A 156 8.46 5.35 10.60
CA SER A 156 7.40 6.37 10.51
C SER A 156 6.79 6.50 9.11
N TYR A 157 7.61 6.38 8.08
CA TYR A 157 7.19 6.30 6.69
C TYR A 157 8.29 5.64 5.83
N LEU A 158 7.93 5.27 4.61
CA LEU A 158 8.83 4.85 3.52
C LEU A 158 8.53 5.71 2.29
N ILE A 159 9.57 6.15 1.57
CA ILE A 159 9.44 6.74 0.24
C ILE A 159 10.16 5.81 -0.74
N GLN A 160 9.48 5.41 -1.82
CA GLN A 160 10.05 4.55 -2.84
C GLN A 160 9.54 4.89 -4.24
N SER A 161 10.33 4.55 -5.25
CA SER A 161 9.93 4.63 -6.66
C SER A 161 9.87 3.23 -7.25
N TYR A 162 8.81 2.93 -8.00
CA TYR A 162 8.65 1.60 -8.59
C TYR A 162 7.88 1.65 -9.92
N ALA A 163 8.07 0.61 -10.75
CA ALA A 163 7.34 0.43 -11.99
C ALA A 163 6.04 -0.33 -11.73
N ARG A 164 4.90 0.37 -11.80
CA ARG A 164 3.58 -0.25 -11.61
C ARG A 164 3.16 -0.95 -12.89
N ASP A 165 2.97 -2.27 -12.83
CA ASP A 165 2.38 -3.05 -13.93
C ASP A 165 0.88 -2.72 -14.11
N MET A 166 0.54 -2.31 -15.34
CA MET A 166 -0.80 -1.98 -15.80
C MET A 166 -1.36 -3.04 -16.78
N GLY A 167 -0.67 -4.16 -16.97
CA GLY A 167 -1.00 -5.20 -17.94
C GLY A 167 -0.49 -4.88 -19.36
N ASN A 168 -0.47 -5.89 -20.23
CA ASN A 168 -0.02 -5.78 -21.63
C ASN A 168 1.35 -5.11 -21.82
N GLY A 169 2.29 -5.36 -20.90
CA GLY A 169 3.63 -4.76 -20.94
C GLY A 169 3.67 -3.26 -20.67
N LYS A 170 2.57 -2.64 -20.23
CA LYS A 170 2.53 -1.22 -19.86
C LYS A 170 2.93 -1.07 -18.39
N THR A 171 3.98 -0.32 -18.14
CA THR A 171 4.39 0.10 -16.80
C THR A 171 4.30 1.61 -16.65
N VAL A 172 3.88 2.07 -15.48
CA VAL A 172 3.90 3.49 -15.13
C VAL A 172 4.79 3.68 -13.91
N MET A 173 5.76 4.59 -14.00
CA MET A 173 6.61 4.93 -12.86
C MET A 173 5.80 5.69 -11.82
N MET A 174 5.86 5.19 -10.59
CA MET A 174 5.19 5.79 -9.44
C MET A 174 6.23 6.15 -8.39
N ARG A 175 5.96 7.25 -7.68
CA ARG A 175 6.50 7.48 -6.34
C ARG A 175 5.42 7.11 -5.34
N GLU A 176 5.80 6.34 -4.35
CA GLU A 176 4.92 5.89 -3.30
C GLU A 176 5.43 6.31 -1.93
N ILE A 177 4.49 6.61 -1.04
CA ILE A 177 4.72 6.91 0.36
C ILE A 177 3.84 5.99 1.20
N ASP A 178 4.50 5.24 2.09
CA ASP A 178 3.84 4.22 2.89
C ASP A 178 4.01 4.51 4.38
N VAL A 179 2.94 4.40 5.15
CA VAL A 179 2.96 4.55 6.61
C VAL A 179 2.46 3.28 7.30
N PRO A 180 3.08 2.86 8.42
CA PRO A 180 2.68 1.65 9.12
C PRO A 180 1.34 1.84 9.83
N ILE A 181 0.56 0.78 9.85
CA ILE A 181 -0.69 0.67 10.61
C ILE A 181 -0.46 -0.35 11.72
N ARG A 182 -0.55 0.12 12.96
CA ARG A 182 -0.45 -0.70 14.16
C ARG A 182 -1.80 -0.70 14.85
N VAL A 183 -2.24 -1.86 15.33
CA VAL A 183 -3.49 -2.01 16.08
C VAL A 183 -3.16 -2.68 17.38
N ASN A 184 -3.44 -2.01 18.51
CA ASN A 184 -3.07 -2.50 19.84
C ASN A 184 -1.58 -2.88 19.94
N GLY A 185 -0.71 -2.05 19.36
CA GLY A 185 0.75 -2.26 19.33
C GLY A 185 1.27 -3.32 18.34
N ARG A 186 0.40 -4.07 17.67
CA ARG A 186 0.78 -5.08 16.68
C ARG A 186 0.76 -4.50 15.27
N HIS A 187 1.82 -4.72 14.49
CA HIS A 187 1.90 -4.26 13.10
C HIS A 187 0.99 -5.07 12.18
N TRP A 188 -0.04 -4.43 11.63
CA TRP A 188 -0.99 -5.06 10.71
C TRP A 188 -0.47 -5.03 9.26
N GLY A 189 0.02 -3.86 8.83
CA GLY A 189 0.48 -3.61 7.47
C GLY A 189 0.67 -2.10 7.23
N GLY A 190 0.46 -1.64 6.00
CA GLY A 190 0.70 -0.25 5.61
C GLY A 190 -0.46 0.41 4.89
N PHE A 191 -0.59 1.72 5.06
CA PHE A 191 -1.36 2.57 4.16
C PHE A 191 -0.43 3.18 3.12
N ARG A 192 -0.84 3.09 1.85
CA ARG A 192 -0.04 3.43 0.68
C ARG A 192 -0.66 4.61 -0.05
N THR A 193 0.16 5.58 -0.43
CA THR A 193 -0.25 6.66 -1.35
C THR A 193 0.72 6.67 -2.53
N ALA A 194 0.21 6.74 -3.75
CA ALA A 194 1.05 6.74 -4.94
C ALA A 194 0.76 7.94 -5.84
N TYR A 195 1.83 8.50 -6.37
CA TYR A 195 1.87 9.69 -7.20
C TYR A 195 2.61 9.35 -8.49
N LYS A 196 2.15 9.92 -9.61
CA LYS A 196 2.82 9.72 -10.90
C LYS A 196 4.15 10.49 -10.90
N LEU A 197 5.22 9.84 -11.37
CA LEU A 197 6.49 10.49 -11.70
C LEU A 197 6.49 11.01 -13.14
#